data_AF-A0A958WQT5-F1
#
_entry.id   AF-A0A958WQT5-F1
#
_cell.length_a   1.000
_cell.length_b   1.000
_cell.length_c   1.000
_cell.angle_alpha   90.00
_cell.angle_beta   90.00
_cell.angle_gamma   90.00
#
_symmetry.space_group_name_H-M   'P 1'
#
loop_
_entity.id
_entity.type
_entity.pdbx_description
1 polymer ?
#
loop_
_entity_poly.entity_id
_entity_poly.type
_entity_poly.pdbx_seq_one_letter_code
_entity_poly.pdbx_strand_id
1 'polypeptide(L)'
;MKKLILSIILNSSIALSVYGQDNQWLLQQQLPNWTKEELSNSDFENTYLLSEFINPFYLEADFNGDSKMDIAIAIENKSDHKKGFVILHNSTGESFIIGAGKNFGNGRDDFKWMDIWKVQRNLTIHQLVYKTNGDIDNSEPLQLNNTAIMVAKSESGSGVIYWDDITYRWVQISE
;
A
#
# COMPACT_ATOMS: atom_id res chain seq x y z
N MET A 1 11.21 29.65 -58.89
CA MET A 1 10.41 29.87 -57.66
C MET A 1 9.80 28.54 -57.21
N LYS A 2 10.34 27.91 -56.17
CA LYS A 2 9.66 26.85 -55.41
C LYS A 2 9.90 27.16 -53.93
N LYS A 3 8.82 27.47 -53.20
CA LYS A 3 8.85 27.71 -51.76
C LYS A 3 9.07 26.37 -51.05
N LEU A 4 10.09 26.29 -50.22
CA LEU A 4 10.27 25.20 -49.26
C LEU A 4 9.41 25.56 -48.03
N ILE A 5 8.35 24.80 -47.79
CA ILE A 5 7.57 24.91 -46.54
C ILE A 5 8.21 23.94 -45.56
N LEU A 6 8.83 24.49 -44.51
CA LEU A 6 9.34 23.75 -43.38
C LEU A 6 8.15 23.48 -42.43
N SER A 7 7.57 22.28 -42.49
CA SER A 7 6.58 21.86 -41.50
C SER A 7 7.30 21.43 -40.23
N ILE A 8 7.22 22.27 -39.20
CA ILE A 8 7.56 21.90 -37.83
C ILE A 8 6.39 21.07 -37.30
N ILE A 9 6.57 19.76 -37.19
CA ILE A 9 5.65 18.89 -36.47
C ILE A 9 5.99 19.01 -34.98
N LEU A 10 5.17 19.73 -34.23
CA LEU A 10 5.24 19.74 -32.77
C LEU A 10 4.62 18.42 -32.26
N ASN A 11 5.46 17.46 -31.84
CA ASN A 11 4.99 16.28 -31.11
C ASN A 11 4.64 16.68 -29.68
N SER A 12 3.36 16.97 -29.43
CA SER A 12 2.82 17.29 -28.10
C SER A 12 2.65 16.06 -27.18
N SER A 13 3.17 14.89 -27.55
CA SER A 13 2.97 13.64 -26.79
C SER A 13 4.08 13.30 -25.78
N ILE A 14 5.13 14.12 -25.65
CA ILE A 14 6.30 13.79 -24.81
C ILE A 14 6.12 14.22 -23.34
N ALA A 15 5.17 15.09 -23.02
CA ALA A 15 5.08 15.66 -21.67
C ALA A 15 4.55 14.69 -20.60
N LEU A 16 3.63 13.77 -20.95
CA LEU A 16 2.97 12.92 -19.95
C LEU A 16 3.84 11.76 -19.45
N SER A 17 4.77 11.24 -20.26
CA SER A 17 5.64 10.13 -19.85
C SER A 17 6.84 10.57 -19.01
N VAL A 18 7.26 11.84 -19.11
CA VAL A 18 8.41 12.38 -18.36
C VAL A 18 8.03 12.61 -16.89
N TYR A 19 6.85 13.16 -16.60
CA TYR A 19 6.40 13.38 -15.20
C TYR A 19 6.24 12.09 -14.39
N GLY A 20 5.87 10.97 -15.01
CA GLY A 20 5.66 9.70 -14.31
C GLY A 20 6.95 8.98 -13.93
N GLN A 21 7.99 9.06 -14.76
CA GLN A 21 9.28 8.39 -14.53
C GLN A 21 10.12 9.10 -13.46
N ASP A 22 10.15 10.43 -13.49
CA ASP A 22 10.95 11.23 -12.55
C ASP A 22 10.49 11.02 -11.09
N ASN A 23 9.18 10.85 -10.87
CA ASN A 23 8.62 10.58 -9.53
C ASN A 23 8.97 9.17 -9.01
N GLN A 24 9.01 8.14 -9.87
CA GLN A 24 9.34 6.78 -9.42
C GLN A 24 10.79 6.68 -8.94
N TRP A 25 11.72 7.29 -9.69
CA TRP A 25 13.12 7.32 -9.29
C TRP A 25 13.29 8.00 -7.93
N LEU A 26 12.62 9.13 -7.69
CA LEU A 26 12.71 9.85 -6.42
C LEU A 26 12.21 9.00 -5.25
N LEU A 27 11.07 8.34 -5.40
CA LEU A 27 10.52 7.46 -4.36
C LEU A 27 11.43 6.27 -4.08
N GLN A 28 12.03 5.67 -5.11
CA GLN A 28 13.01 4.59 -4.94
C GLN A 28 14.26 5.04 -4.16
N GLN A 29 14.71 6.30 -4.30
CA GLN A 29 15.84 6.83 -3.53
C GLN A 29 15.52 7.04 -2.05
N GLN A 30 14.25 7.15 -1.68
CA GLN A 30 13.80 7.35 -0.30
C GLN A 30 13.59 6.04 0.47
N LEU A 31 13.63 4.89 -0.22
CA LEU A 31 13.48 3.56 0.36
C LEU A 31 14.85 2.98 0.79
N PRO A 32 14.87 2.11 1.83
CA PRO A 32 16.07 1.38 2.20
C PRO A 32 16.66 0.57 1.04
N ASN A 33 17.99 0.51 0.92
CA ASN A 33 18.65 -0.18 -0.20
C ASN A 33 18.26 -1.66 -0.35
N TRP A 34 17.93 -2.33 0.75
CA TRP A 34 17.59 -3.76 0.73
C TRP A 34 16.29 -4.04 -0.02
N THR A 35 15.39 -3.06 -0.17
CA THR A 35 14.11 -3.26 -0.87
C THR A 35 14.25 -3.30 -2.39
N LYS A 36 15.42 -2.97 -2.92
CA LYS A 36 15.65 -2.78 -4.35
C LYS A 36 15.50 -4.09 -5.13
N GLU A 37 15.96 -5.20 -4.59
CA GLU A 37 15.90 -6.50 -5.27
C GLU A 37 14.45 -6.92 -5.53
N GLU A 38 13.60 -6.83 -4.51
CA GLU A 38 12.19 -7.19 -4.56
C GLU A 38 11.38 -6.23 -5.44
N LEU A 39 11.67 -4.92 -5.35
CA LEU A 39 10.98 -3.92 -6.17
C LEU A 39 11.44 -3.94 -7.64
N SER A 40 12.64 -4.44 -7.92
CA SER A 40 13.15 -4.63 -9.29
C SER A 40 12.80 -5.99 -9.90
N ASN A 41 12.04 -6.82 -9.19
CA ASN A 41 11.48 -8.02 -9.77
C ASN A 41 10.55 -7.67 -10.94
N SER A 42 10.73 -8.32 -12.09
CA SER A 42 9.98 -8.02 -13.32
C SER A 42 8.47 -8.11 -13.14
N ASP A 43 7.98 -9.01 -12.30
CA ASP A 43 6.53 -9.17 -12.08
C ASP A 43 5.98 -7.98 -11.30
N PHE A 44 6.73 -7.48 -10.31
CA PHE A 44 6.38 -6.29 -9.57
C PHE A 44 6.45 -5.06 -10.47
N GLU A 45 7.59 -4.81 -11.12
CA GLU A 45 7.79 -3.64 -11.97
C GLU A 45 6.78 -3.58 -13.12
N ASN A 46 6.37 -4.71 -13.70
CA ASN A 46 5.38 -4.72 -14.78
C ASN A 46 3.95 -4.45 -14.30
N THR A 47 3.65 -4.70 -13.03
CA THR A 47 2.28 -4.65 -12.50
C THR A 47 2.01 -3.40 -11.66
N TYR A 48 3.00 -2.91 -10.91
CA TYR A 48 2.82 -1.86 -9.92
C TYR A 48 3.77 -0.68 -10.10
N LEU A 49 3.36 0.46 -9.56
CA LEU A 49 4.18 1.65 -9.37
C LEU A 49 4.20 2.01 -7.89
N LEU A 50 5.28 2.64 -7.42
CA LEU A 50 5.28 3.33 -6.13
C LEU A 50 4.29 4.49 -6.18
N SER A 51 3.61 4.78 -5.07
CA SER A 51 2.53 5.75 -5.04
C SER A 51 2.57 6.66 -3.83
N GLU A 52 2.37 7.95 -4.05
CA GLU A 52 2.27 8.99 -3.00
C GLU A 52 0.81 9.29 -2.63
N PHE A 53 -0.12 8.35 -2.84
CA PHE A 53 -1.53 8.59 -2.54
C PHE A 53 -1.82 8.78 -1.04
N ILE A 54 -0.85 8.41 -0.19
CA ILE A 54 -0.86 8.57 1.25
C ILE A 54 0.54 9.02 1.71
N ASN A 55 0.61 9.80 2.80
CA ASN A 55 1.87 10.33 3.35
C ASN A 55 2.01 9.96 4.85
N PRO A 56 3.14 9.42 5.32
CA PRO A 56 4.31 8.98 4.53
C PRO A 56 3.89 7.94 3.50
N PHE A 57 4.64 7.77 2.41
CA PHE A 57 4.32 6.77 1.37
C PHE A 57 4.86 5.37 1.71
N TYR A 58 5.62 5.25 2.81
CA TYR A 58 5.96 3.96 3.42
C TYR A 58 5.91 4.02 4.95
N LEU A 59 5.82 2.85 5.59
CA LEU A 59 5.92 2.63 7.02
C LEU A 59 6.98 1.55 7.29
N GLU A 60 7.75 1.72 8.37
CA GLU A 60 8.73 0.72 8.83
C GLU A 60 8.41 0.25 10.25
N ALA A 61 8.36 -1.07 10.43
CA ALA A 61 8.24 -1.74 11.73
C ALA A 61 8.54 -3.23 11.57
N ASP A 62 8.70 -3.95 12.68
CA ASP A 62 8.72 -5.41 12.70
C ASP A 62 7.27 -5.93 12.63
N PHE A 63 6.79 -6.20 11.41
CA PHE A 63 5.40 -6.59 11.16
C PHE A 63 5.20 -8.10 11.29
N ASN A 64 6.24 -8.90 11.03
CA ASN A 64 6.18 -10.36 11.10
C ASN A 64 6.69 -10.95 12.43
N GLY A 65 7.33 -10.15 13.29
CA GLY A 65 7.81 -10.55 14.61
C GLY A 65 9.22 -11.15 14.61
N ASP A 66 9.98 -11.04 13.52
CA ASP A 66 11.32 -11.64 13.39
C ASP A 66 12.47 -10.77 13.95
N SER A 67 12.12 -9.63 14.57
CA SER A 67 13.06 -8.63 15.11
C SER A 67 13.89 -7.88 14.06
N LYS A 68 13.53 -7.95 12.77
CA LYS A 68 14.03 -7.07 11.70
C LYS A 68 12.96 -6.05 11.32
N MET A 69 13.41 -4.92 10.80
CA MET A 69 12.49 -3.89 10.31
C MET A 69 12.04 -4.26 8.91
N ASP A 70 10.76 -4.56 8.80
CA ASP A 70 10.02 -4.70 7.56
C ASP A 70 9.59 -3.34 7.04
N ILE A 71 9.10 -3.31 5.81
CA ILE A 71 8.57 -2.09 5.20
C ILE A 71 7.25 -2.35 4.50
N ALA A 72 6.29 -1.44 4.69
CA ALA A 72 5.04 -1.38 3.94
C ALA A 72 5.07 -0.13 3.05
N ILE A 73 4.91 -0.30 1.75
CA ILE A 73 5.08 0.76 0.75
C ILE A 73 3.78 0.93 -0.03
N ALA A 74 3.33 2.17 -0.17
CA ALA A 74 2.18 2.53 -0.97
C ALA A 74 2.45 2.29 -2.47
N ILE A 75 1.52 1.59 -3.11
CA ILE A 75 1.62 1.22 -4.53
C ILE A 75 0.31 1.49 -5.27
N GLU A 76 0.43 1.52 -6.58
CA GLU A 76 -0.69 1.61 -7.52
C GLU A 76 -0.57 0.51 -8.58
N ASN A 77 -1.68 -0.18 -8.86
CA ASN A 77 -1.75 -1.10 -9.99
C ASN A 77 -1.79 -0.32 -11.31
N LYS A 78 -0.87 -0.63 -12.23
CA LYS A 78 -0.76 0.06 -13.52
C LYS A 78 -1.99 -0.10 -14.42
N SER A 79 -2.72 -1.21 -14.28
CA SER A 79 -3.80 -1.57 -15.21
C SER A 79 -5.13 -0.89 -14.88
N ASP A 80 -5.47 -0.78 -13.59
CA ASP A 80 -6.76 -0.26 -13.13
C ASP A 80 -6.64 0.92 -12.15
N HIS A 81 -5.41 1.37 -11.88
CA HIS A 81 -5.10 2.50 -11.01
C HIS A 81 -5.60 2.35 -9.57
N LYS A 82 -5.93 1.12 -9.12
CA LYS A 82 -6.33 0.87 -7.73
C LYS A 82 -5.13 0.99 -6.80
N LYS A 83 -5.38 1.53 -5.61
CA LYS A 83 -4.35 1.76 -4.60
C LYS A 83 -4.28 0.61 -3.62
N GLY A 84 -3.09 0.41 -3.09
CA GLY A 84 -2.82 -0.60 -2.08
C GLY A 84 -1.42 -0.46 -1.55
N PHE A 85 -0.92 -1.53 -0.97
CA PHE A 85 0.41 -1.60 -0.40
C PHE A 85 1.12 -2.90 -0.80
N VAL A 86 2.44 -2.84 -0.83
CA VAL A 86 3.28 -4.03 -0.70
C VAL A 86 3.90 -4.02 0.69
N ILE A 87 3.87 -5.14 1.39
CA ILE A 87 4.67 -5.33 2.61
C ILE A 87 5.80 -6.30 2.29
N LEU A 88 7.04 -5.88 2.55
CA LEU A 88 8.25 -6.67 2.34
C LEU A 88 8.83 -7.06 3.68
N HIS A 89 9.04 -8.35 3.89
CA HIS A 89 9.75 -8.87 5.06
C HIS A 89 11.25 -8.85 4.82
N ASN A 90 11.99 -8.22 5.72
CA ASN A 90 13.43 -7.98 5.52
C ASN A 90 14.24 -9.29 5.51
N SER A 91 13.94 -10.20 6.43
CA SER A 91 14.71 -11.43 6.62
C SER A 91 14.53 -12.45 5.50
N THR A 92 13.33 -12.52 4.92
CA THR A 92 12.93 -13.57 3.98
C THR A 92 12.83 -13.08 2.54
N GLY A 93 12.72 -11.76 2.32
CA GLY A 93 12.41 -11.19 1.00
C GLY A 93 10.95 -11.42 0.58
N GLU A 94 10.09 -11.96 1.45
CA GLU A 94 8.70 -12.22 1.12
C GLU A 94 7.93 -10.92 0.90
N SER A 95 7.13 -10.89 -0.17
CA SER A 95 6.33 -9.73 -0.55
C SER A 95 4.84 -10.04 -0.50
N PHE A 96 4.06 -9.18 0.16
CA PHE A 96 2.61 -9.33 0.32
C PHE A 96 1.89 -8.11 -0.27
N ILE A 97 1.09 -8.34 -1.31
CA ILE A 97 0.27 -7.29 -1.93
C ILE A 97 -1.09 -7.23 -1.25
N ILE A 98 -1.45 -6.04 -0.77
CA ILE A 98 -2.71 -5.74 -0.09
C ILE A 98 -3.43 -4.65 -0.87
N GLY A 99 -4.65 -4.93 -1.33
CA GLY A 99 -5.35 -4.02 -2.25
C GLY A 99 -4.71 -4.02 -3.64
N ALA A 100 -4.65 -2.85 -4.27
CA ALA A 100 -4.09 -2.67 -5.61
C ALA A 100 -4.68 -3.65 -6.66
N GLY A 101 -6.01 -3.83 -6.60
CA GLY A 101 -6.74 -4.77 -7.44
C GLY A 101 -6.90 -6.18 -6.87
N LYS A 102 -6.29 -6.48 -5.71
CA LYS A 102 -6.50 -7.72 -4.97
C LYS A 102 -7.40 -7.48 -3.77
N ASN A 103 -8.53 -8.19 -3.71
CA ASN A 103 -9.47 -8.09 -2.59
C ASN A 103 -8.79 -8.52 -1.27
N PHE A 104 -8.91 -7.68 -0.24
CA PHE A 104 -8.34 -7.91 1.08
C PHE A 104 -9.38 -7.68 2.19
N GLY A 105 -10.19 -8.70 2.47
CA GLY A 105 -11.21 -8.66 3.52
C GLY A 105 -12.16 -7.46 3.37
N ASN A 106 -12.49 -6.80 4.50
CA ASN A 106 -13.32 -5.59 4.46
C ASN A 106 -12.56 -4.35 3.95
N GLY A 107 -11.23 -4.42 3.82
CA GLY A 107 -10.41 -3.38 3.19
C GLY A 107 -10.61 -3.26 1.68
N ARG A 108 -11.26 -4.26 1.06
CA ARG A 108 -11.56 -4.35 -0.38
C ARG A 108 -10.29 -4.39 -1.23
N ASP A 109 -10.41 -4.09 -2.52
CA ASP A 109 -9.34 -4.16 -3.51
C ASP A 109 -8.74 -2.80 -3.90
N ASP A 110 -9.34 -1.67 -3.47
CA ASP A 110 -8.84 -0.31 -3.70
C ASP A 110 -8.83 0.49 -2.39
N PHE A 111 -7.64 0.87 -1.94
CA PHE A 111 -7.43 1.60 -0.68
C PHE A 111 -7.56 3.12 -0.82
N LYS A 112 -8.05 3.66 -1.95
CA LYS A 112 -8.36 5.11 -2.10
C LYS A 112 -9.36 5.64 -1.07
N TRP A 113 -10.11 4.76 -0.39
CA TRP A 113 -11.09 5.18 0.61
C TRP A 113 -10.43 5.74 1.87
N MET A 114 -9.21 5.34 2.23
CA MET A 114 -8.56 5.80 3.45
C MET A 114 -7.79 7.11 3.26
N ASP A 115 -7.63 7.88 4.34
CA ASP A 115 -6.77 9.07 4.40
C ASP A 115 -5.80 9.06 5.59
N ILE A 116 -5.86 8.02 6.42
CA ILE A 116 -4.96 7.77 7.54
C ILE A 116 -4.38 6.38 7.36
N TRP A 117 -3.06 6.28 7.50
CA TRP A 117 -2.38 5.02 7.81
C TRP A 117 -1.24 5.24 8.80
N LYS A 118 -0.98 4.28 9.67
CA LYS A 118 0.09 4.39 10.66
C LYS A 118 0.48 3.03 11.22
N VAL A 119 1.68 2.99 11.81
CA VAL A 119 2.14 1.85 12.59
C VAL A 119 1.32 1.71 13.87
N GLN A 120 0.64 0.57 14.04
CA GLN A 120 -0.13 0.19 15.21
C GLN A 120 0.74 -0.63 16.16
N ARG A 121 1.29 0.02 17.19
CA ARG A 121 2.15 -0.64 18.20
C ARG A 121 1.39 -1.17 19.41
N ASN A 122 0.18 -0.67 19.67
CA ASN A 122 -0.64 -1.24 20.71
C ASN A 122 -1.18 -2.58 20.21
N LEU A 123 -0.72 -3.64 20.86
CA LEU A 123 -1.03 -5.02 20.50
C LEU A 123 -2.41 -5.45 21.00
N THR A 124 -3.06 -4.69 21.87
CA THR A 124 -4.45 -4.92 22.23
C THR A 124 -5.33 -3.94 21.46
N ILE A 125 -6.13 -4.46 20.52
CA ILE A 125 -7.10 -3.69 19.73
C ILE A 125 -8.53 -4.14 20.04
N HIS A 126 -9.52 -3.35 19.67
CA HIS A 126 -10.93 -3.70 19.86
C HIS A 126 -11.58 -4.00 18.52
N GLN A 127 -11.75 -5.30 18.21
CA GLN A 127 -12.38 -5.74 16.97
C GLN A 127 -13.90 -5.60 17.05
N LEU A 128 -14.52 -5.18 15.95
CA LEU A 128 -15.98 -5.14 15.85
C LEU A 128 -16.54 -6.56 15.66
N VAL A 129 -17.58 -6.88 16.44
CA VAL A 129 -18.39 -8.08 16.24
C VAL A 129 -19.72 -7.67 15.62
N TYR A 130 -20.16 -8.42 14.64
CA TYR A 130 -21.39 -8.14 13.90
C TYR A 130 -22.47 -9.17 14.22
N LYS A 131 -23.70 -8.68 14.28
CA LYS A 131 -24.90 -9.51 14.27
C LYS A 131 -25.08 -10.15 12.89
N THR A 132 -25.93 -11.18 12.83
CA THR A 132 -26.27 -11.86 11.56
C THR A 132 -26.92 -10.95 10.52
N ASN A 133 -27.52 -9.82 10.94
CA ASN A 133 -28.11 -8.81 10.05
C ASN A 133 -27.09 -7.76 9.57
N GLY A 134 -25.83 -7.85 9.98
CA GLY A 134 -24.76 -6.91 9.62
C GLY A 134 -24.63 -5.69 10.52
N ASP A 135 -25.49 -5.52 11.52
CA ASP A 135 -25.35 -4.46 12.52
C ASP A 135 -24.17 -4.76 13.45
N ILE A 136 -23.50 -3.72 13.93
CA ILE A 136 -22.49 -3.85 14.99
C ILE A 136 -23.19 -4.31 16.26
N ASP A 137 -22.69 -5.39 16.88
CA ASP A 137 -23.17 -5.89 18.16
C ASP A 137 -22.40 -5.27 19.33
N ASN A 138 -21.10 -5.50 19.36
CA ASN A 138 -20.17 -4.99 20.36
C ASN A 138 -18.76 -4.82 19.76
N SER A 139 -17.80 -4.51 20.62
CA SER A 139 -16.38 -4.68 20.32
C SER A 139 -15.71 -5.56 21.38
N GLU A 140 -14.78 -6.40 20.94
CA GLU A 140 -14.06 -7.34 21.80
C GLU A 140 -12.55 -7.12 21.71
N PRO A 141 -11.80 -7.30 22.81
CA PRO A 141 -10.35 -7.20 22.77
C PRO A 141 -9.75 -8.33 21.92
N LEU A 142 -8.91 -7.96 20.96
CA LEU A 142 -8.06 -8.88 20.20
C LEU A 142 -6.60 -8.56 20.52
N GLN A 143 -5.85 -9.59 20.93
CA GLN A 143 -4.42 -9.51 21.17
C GLN A 143 -3.67 -9.87 19.88
N LEU A 144 -2.88 -8.94 19.38
CA LEU A 144 -1.94 -9.12 18.28
C LEU A 144 -0.61 -9.66 18.81
N ASN A 145 0.06 -10.47 18.01
CA ASN A 145 1.42 -10.95 18.30
C ASN A 145 2.47 -9.88 17.96
N ASN A 146 2.25 -9.15 16.87
CA ASN A 146 3.25 -8.27 16.26
C ASN A 146 2.70 -6.86 15.99
N THR A 147 3.60 -5.95 15.66
CA THR A 147 3.22 -4.61 15.20
C THR A 147 2.35 -4.74 13.95
N ALA A 148 1.33 -3.90 13.84
CA ALA A 148 0.38 -3.93 12.74
C ALA A 148 0.32 -2.59 11.99
N ILE A 149 -0.51 -2.52 10.95
CA ILE A 149 -0.81 -1.28 10.24
C ILE A 149 -2.27 -0.93 10.48
N MET A 150 -2.52 0.25 11.05
CA MET A 150 -3.86 0.81 11.13
C MET A 150 -4.12 1.65 9.89
N VAL A 151 -5.27 1.46 9.27
CA VAL A 151 -5.79 2.30 8.18
C VAL A 151 -7.14 2.86 8.56
N ALA A 152 -7.44 4.11 8.20
CA ALA A 152 -8.71 4.73 8.51
C ALA A 152 -9.13 5.80 7.49
N LYS A 153 -10.43 6.03 7.44
CA LYS A 153 -11.04 7.23 6.89
C LYS A 153 -11.42 8.12 8.06
N SER A 154 -10.92 9.35 8.06
CA SER A 154 -11.25 10.39 9.03
C SER A 154 -12.77 10.45 9.25
N GLU A 155 -13.18 10.35 10.52
CA GLU A 155 -14.59 10.43 10.97
C GLU A 155 -15.52 9.33 10.42
N SER A 156 -14.99 8.23 9.89
CA SER A 156 -15.81 7.16 9.31
C SER A 156 -15.51 5.79 9.88
N GLY A 157 -14.43 5.14 9.43
CA GLY A 157 -14.16 3.76 9.78
C GLY A 157 -12.69 3.41 9.67
N SER A 158 -12.27 2.44 10.45
CA SER A 158 -10.88 2.02 10.58
C SER A 158 -10.73 0.51 10.61
N GLY A 159 -9.58 0.05 10.14
CA GLY A 159 -9.20 -1.35 10.17
C GLY A 159 -7.73 -1.51 10.54
N VAL A 160 -7.40 -2.71 10.97
CA VAL A 160 -6.03 -3.12 11.25
C VAL A 160 -5.66 -4.26 10.33
N ILE A 161 -4.48 -4.14 9.73
CA ILE A 161 -3.81 -5.16 8.93
C ILE A 161 -2.71 -5.75 9.81
N TYR A 162 -2.79 -7.04 10.12
CA TYR A 162 -1.85 -7.70 11.04
C TYR A 162 -1.39 -9.05 10.49
N TRP A 163 -0.22 -9.49 10.92
CA TRP A 163 0.34 -10.82 10.59
C TRP A 163 -0.23 -11.89 11.52
N ASP A 164 -0.70 -13.01 10.97
CA ASP A 164 -1.27 -14.14 11.73
C ASP A 164 -0.31 -15.36 11.85
N ASP A 165 0.99 -15.12 11.72
CA ASP A 165 2.06 -16.11 11.62
C ASP A 165 2.18 -16.80 10.23
N ILE A 166 1.24 -16.56 9.30
CA ILE A 166 1.25 -17.15 7.94
C ILE A 166 1.04 -16.09 6.85
N THR A 167 0.12 -15.14 7.07
CA THR A 167 -0.28 -14.13 6.10
C THR A 167 -0.81 -12.87 6.78
N TYR A 168 -0.98 -11.80 6.01
CA TYR A 168 -1.65 -10.60 6.51
C TYR A 168 -3.16 -10.78 6.50
N ARG A 169 -3.81 -10.39 7.60
CA ARG A 169 -5.27 -10.39 7.76
C ARG A 169 -5.80 -9.01 8.06
N TRP A 170 -7.06 -8.81 7.69
CA TRP A 170 -7.85 -7.63 8.04
C TRP A 170 -8.66 -7.89 9.31
N VAL A 171 -8.76 -6.89 10.18
CA VAL A 171 -9.78 -6.81 11.22
C VAL A 171 -10.38 -5.41 11.25
N GLN A 172 -11.71 -5.34 11.28
CA GLN A 172 -12.40 -4.07 11.47
C GLN A 172 -12.38 -3.71 12.95
N ILE A 173 -12.06 -2.46 13.28
CA ILE A 173 -12.00 -1.99 14.66
C ILE A 173 -12.96 -0.80 14.87
N SER A 174 -13.30 -0.54 16.14
CA SER A 174 -13.86 0.74 16.58
C SER A 174 -12.71 1.68 16.96
N GLU A 175 -12.78 2.96 16.55
CA GLU A 175 -11.98 4.04 17.17
C GLU A 175 -12.62 4.54 18.46
#